data_AF-A0A067Q276-F1
#
_entry.id   AF-A0A067Q276-F1
#
_cell.length_a   1.000
_cell.length_b   1.000
_cell.length_c   1.000
_cell.angle_alpha   90.00
_cell.angle_beta   90.00
_cell.angle_gamma   90.00
#
_symmetry.space_group_name_H-M   'P 1'
#
loop_
_entity.id
_entity.type
_entity.pdbx_description
1 polymer ?
#
loop_
_entity_poly.entity_id
_entity_poly.type
_entity_poly.pdbx_seq_one_letter_code
_entity_poly.pdbx_strand_id
1 'polypeptide(L)'
;MSQSDVPSGKKCRIAEIVQYTCELENQESGSPQVHCFPIPRIFRICPGRPAVEITKLVNVNMRTGEVDIPPETSQNLPKAKPWRDIIRYDQPLEQQTDQ
;
A
#
# COMPACT_ATOMS: atom_id res chain seq x y z
N MET A 1 5.72 21.96 -41.26
CA MET A 1 4.58 22.52 -40.53
C MET A 1 4.24 21.55 -39.40
N SER A 2 4.26 22.08 -38.17
CA SER A 2 4.14 21.39 -36.89
C SER A 2 2.74 20.83 -36.64
N GLN A 3 2.65 19.68 -35.96
CA GLN A 3 1.47 19.16 -35.25
C GLN A 3 1.95 17.94 -34.42
N SER A 4 1.74 17.76 -33.12
CA SER A 4 1.20 18.56 -32.02
C SER A 4 1.63 17.82 -30.74
N ASP A 5 2.55 18.36 -29.95
CA ASP A 5 2.81 17.84 -28.60
C ASP A 5 1.61 18.19 -27.71
N VAL A 6 0.64 17.27 -27.60
CA VAL A 6 -0.40 17.33 -26.57
C VAL A 6 0.32 17.17 -25.23
N PRO A 7 0.16 18.08 -24.25
CA PRO A 7 0.90 18.02 -23.00
C PRO A 7 0.59 16.69 -22.31
N SER A 8 1.62 15.86 -22.20
CA SER A 8 1.56 14.51 -21.63
C SER A 8 0.76 14.52 -20.33
N GLY A 9 -0.37 13.80 -20.31
CA GLY A 9 -1.03 13.46 -19.06
C GLY A 9 0.00 12.76 -18.19
N LYS A 10 0.45 13.42 -17.12
CA LYS A 10 1.50 12.92 -16.24
C LYS A 10 1.16 11.46 -15.86
N LYS A 11 2.01 10.52 -16.27
CA LYS A 11 1.79 9.08 -16.05
C LYS A 11 1.79 8.79 -14.54
N CYS A 12 0.97 7.84 -14.10
CA CYS A 12 1.09 7.34 -12.73
C CYS A 12 2.46 6.67 -12.57
N ARG A 13 3.07 6.83 -11.39
CA ARG A 13 4.31 6.13 -11.03
C ARG A 13 4.05 5.06 -9.98
N ILE A 14 4.86 4.02 -9.99
CA ILE A 14 4.90 3.01 -8.94
C ILE A 14 6.00 3.39 -7.95
N ALA A 15 5.74 3.18 -6.67
CA ALA A 15 6.69 3.40 -5.59
C ALA A 15 6.61 2.25 -4.59
N GLU A 16 7.70 2.01 -3.88
CA GLU A 16 7.78 0.98 -2.86
C GLU A 16 8.21 1.61 -1.52
N ILE A 17 7.66 1.10 -0.44
CA ILE A 17 8.15 1.31 0.93
C ILE A 17 8.37 -0.07 1.54
N VAL A 18 9.55 -0.32 2.10
CA VAL A 18 9.81 -1.53 2.87
C VAL A 18 9.46 -1.25 4.34
N GLN A 19 8.53 -2.03 4.88
CA GLN A 19 8.24 -2.08 6.30
C GLN A 19 8.92 -3.30 6.92
N TYR A 20 9.03 -3.35 8.24
CA TYR A 20 9.52 -4.52 8.95
C TYR A 20 8.53 -4.91 10.02
N THR A 21 8.28 -6.22 10.17
CA THR A 21 7.71 -6.79 11.39
C THR A 21 8.83 -7.46 12.15
N CYS A 22 8.92 -7.24 13.47
CA CYS A 22 9.99 -7.79 14.29
C CYS A 22 9.40 -8.61 15.43
N GLU A 23 10.01 -9.76 15.70
CA GLU A 23 9.64 -10.72 16.73
C GLU A 23 10.85 -10.97 17.63
N LEU A 24 10.59 -11.22 18.92
CA LEU A 24 11.60 -11.61 19.90
C LEU A 24 11.60 -13.13 20.02
N GLU A 25 12.73 -13.76 19.69
CA GLU A 25 12.94 -15.19 19.84
C GLU A 25 13.87 -15.43 21.04
N ASN A 26 13.42 -16.24 22.00
CA ASN A 26 14.26 -16.63 23.13
C ASN A 26 15.16 -17.78 22.68
N GLN A 27 16.46 -17.52 22.56
CA GLN A 27 17.42 -18.60 22.30
C GLN A 27 17.57 -19.51 23.52
N GLU A 28 17.96 -20.77 23.28
CA GLU A 28 18.34 -21.72 24.34
C GLU A 28 19.50 -21.21 25.23
N SER A 29 20.31 -20.28 24.72
CA SER A 29 21.38 -19.58 25.42
C SER A 29 20.89 -18.56 26.47
N GLY A 30 19.59 -18.29 26.52
CA GLY A 30 18.96 -17.37 27.49
C GLY A 30 18.96 -15.89 27.09
N SER A 31 19.58 -15.51 25.96
CA SER A 31 19.52 -14.14 25.44
C SER A 31 18.40 -13.98 24.39
N PRO A 32 17.55 -12.94 24.49
CA PRO A 32 16.54 -12.67 23.48
C PRO A 32 17.19 -12.15 22.18
N GLN A 33 16.83 -12.74 21.05
CA GLN A 33 17.23 -12.32 19.72
C GLN A 33 16.05 -11.64 19.01
N VAL A 34 16.30 -10.49 18.37
CA VAL A 34 15.28 -9.81 17.54
C VAL A 34 15.40 -10.30 16.10
N HIS A 35 14.31 -10.85 15.58
CA HIS A 35 14.18 -11.28 14.19
C HIS A 35 13.22 -10.35 13.46
N CYS A 36 13.69 -9.66 12.42
CA CYS A 36 12.86 -8.76 11.62
C CYS A 36 12.67 -9.30 10.21
N PHE A 37 11.42 -9.32 9.74
CA PHE A 37 11.03 -9.75 8.40
C PHE A 37 10.60 -8.54 7.57
N PRO A 38 11.20 -8.31 6.39
CA PRO A 38 10.83 -7.20 5.51
C PRO A 38 9.48 -7.46 4.85
N ILE A 39 8.66 -6.42 4.76
CA ILE A 39 7.34 -6.41 4.14
C ILE A 39 7.31 -5.28 3.09
N PRO A 40 7.50 -5.58 1.80
CA PRO A 40 7.41 -4.59 0.74
C PRO A 40 5.96 -4.13 0.56
N ARG A 41 5.75 -2.82 0.49
CA ARG A 41 4.45 -2.16 0.27
C ARG A 41 4.51 -1.34 -1.00
N ILE A 42 3.65 -1.68 -1.96
CA ILE A 42 3.68 -1.09 -3.31
C ILE A 42 2.55 -0.09 -3.45
N PHE A 43 2.87 1.09 -3.97
CA PHE A 43 1.96 2.21 -4.13
C PHE A 43 1.88 2.67 -5.57
N ARG A 44 0.66 2.96 -6.03
CA ARG A 44 0.39 3.67 -7.28
C ARG A 44 0.11 5.14 -6.98
N ILE A 45 0.93 6.01 -7.55
CA ILE A 45 0.87 7.46 -7.34
C ILE A 45 0.49 8.12 -8.67
N CYS A 46 -0.73 8.63 -8.74
CA CYS A 46 -1.24 9.37 -9.89
C CYS A 46 -1.39 10.86 -9.55
N PRO A 47 -1.10 11.78 -10.48
CA PRO A 47 -1.32 13.21 -10.27
C PRO A 47 -2.77 13.53 -9.90
N GLY A 48 -2.97 14.40 -8.91
CA GLY A 48 -4.31 14.83 -8.49
C GLY A 48 -5.14 13.76 -7.77
N ARG A 49 -4.55 12.58 -7.47
CA ARG A 49 -5.20 11.51 -6.72
C ARG A 49 -4.34 11.15 -5.49
N PRO A 50 -4.95 10.72 -4.38
CA PRO A 50 -4.21 10.13 -3.28
C PRO A 50 -3.40 8.91 -3.75
N ALA A 51 -2.28 8.65 -3.09
CA ALA A 51 -1.53 7.40 -3.29
C ALA A 51 -2.38 6.22 -2.83
N VAL A 52 -2.36 5.13 -3.60
CA VAL A 52 -3.13 3.91 -3.30
C VAL A 52 -2.16 2.76 -3.12
N GLU A 53 -2.26 2.06 -1.99
CA GLU A 53 -1.54 0.79 -1.80
C GLU A 53 -2.14 -0.27 -2.73
N ILE A 54 -1.30 -0.90 -3.53
CA ILE A 54 -1.65 -1.96 -4.49
C ILE A 54 -0.91 -3.26 -4.22
N THR A 55 -0.24 -3.41 -3.08
CA THR A 55 0.53 -4.61 -2.70
C THR A 55 -0.26 -5.90 -2.90
N LYS A 56 -1.55 -5.92 -2.58
CA LYS A 56 -2.44 -7.10 -2.75
C LYS A 56 -2.88 -7.36 -4.19
N LEU A 57 -2.56 -6.46 -5.11
CA LEU A 57 -3.01 -6.47 -6.50
C LEU A 57 -1.83 -6.59 -7.48
N VAL A 58 -0.63 -6.84 -6.96
CA VAL A 58 0.57 -7.13 -7.75
C VAL A 58 0.91 -8.61 -7.63
N ASN A 59 1.48 -9.16 -8.70
CA ASN A 59 2.07 -10.49 -8.68
C ASN A 59 3.57 -10.35 -8.41
N VAL A 60 4.04 -10.96 -7.33
CA VAL A 60 5.47 -10.99 -7.00
C VAL A 60 6.02 -12.36 -7.37
N ASN A 61 7.01 -12.39 -8.25
CA ASN A 61 7.77 -13.60 -8.51
C ASN A 61 8.69 -13.88 -7.32
N MET A 62 8.31 -14.82 -6.46
CA MET A 62 9.05 -15.14 -5.24
C MET A 62 10.49 -15.65 -5.49
N ARG A 63 10.82 -16.07 -6.73
CA ARG A 63 12.16 -16.53 -7.09
C ARG A 63 13.06 -15.39 -7.60
N THR A 64 12.51 -14.42 -8.33
CA THR A 64 13.29 -13.34 -8.96
C THR A 64 13.13 -11.99 -8.26
N GLY A 65 12.09 -11.83 -7.45
CA GLY A 65 11.69 -10.54 -6.86
C GLY A 65 11.00 -9.60 -7.86
N GLU A 66 10.75 -10.03 -9.09
CA GLU A 66 10.06 -9.21 -10.08
C GLU A 66 8.60 -8.98 -9.71
N VAL A 67 8.14 -7.75 -9.92
CA VAL A 67 6.77 -7.31 -9.63
C VAL A 67 6.05 -7.04 -10.94
N ASP A 68 4.95 -7.75 -11.17
CA ASP A 68 4.05 -7.53 -12.28
C ASP A 68 2.71 -6.95 -11.80
N ILE A 69 2.14 -6.03 -12.57
CA ILE A 69 0.86 -5.38 -12.25
C ILE A 69 -0.15 -5.80 -13.32
N PRO A 70 -1.06 -6.75 -13.00
CA PRO A 70 -2.03 -7.22 -13.97
C PRO A 70 -2.92 -6.09 -14.51
N PRO A 71 -3.29 -6.10 -15.80
CA PRO A 71 -4.13 -5.05 -16.40
C PRO A 71 -5.46 -4.84 -15.67
N GLU A 72 -6.07 -5.92 -15.17
CA GLU A 72 -7.32 -5.96 -14.42
C GLU A 72 -7.26 -5.22 -13.08
N THR A 73 -6.07 -5.04 -12.52
CA THR A 73 -5.83 -4.32 -11.26
C THR A 73 -6.35 -2.88 -11.32
N SER A 74 -6.36 -2.27 -12.50
CA SER A 74 -6.89 -0.90 -12.69
C SER A 74 -8.41 -0.81 -12.49
N GLN A 75 -9.15 -1.91 -12.67
CA GLN A 75 -10.61 -1.92 -12.51
C GLN A 75 -11.02 -2.01 -11.03
N ASN A 76 -10.19 -2.64 -10.20
CA ASN A 76 -10.48 -2.95 -8.80
C ASN A 76 -9.66 -2.14 -7.80
N LEU A 77 -9.12 -0.99 -8.22
CA LEU A 77 -8.34 -0.15 -7.31
C LEU A 77 -9.21 0.33 -6.14
N PRO A 78 -8.69 0.27 -4.90
CA PRO A 78 -9.33 0.90 -3.75
C PRO A 78 -9.64 2.36 -4.06
N LYS A 79 -10.88 2.77 -3.79
CA LYS A 79 -11.26 4.19 -3.88
C LYS A 79 -10.64 4.94 -2.71
N ALA A 80 -9.48 5.54 -2.93
CA ALA A 80 -8.87 6.41 -1.94
C ALA A 80 -9.55 7.79 -1.92
N LYS A 81 -9.65 8.36 -0.72
CA LYS A 81 -10.08 9.74 -0.50
C LYS A 81 -8.93 10.55 0.12
N PRO A 82 -8.89 11.87 -0.11
CA PRO A 82 -8.03 12.75 0.68
C PRO A 82 -8.31 12.56 2.18
N TRP A 83 -7.28 12.68 3.01
CA TRP A 83 -7.41 12.47 4.47
C TRP A 83 -8.51 13.34 5.09
N ARG A 84 -8.63 14.59 4.63
CA ARG A 84 -9.68 15.55 5.05
C ARG A 84 -11.12 15.07 4.80
N ASP A 85 -11.31 14.11 3.90
CA ASP A 85 -12.61 13.58 3.49
C ASP A 85 -12.88 12.17 4.08
N ILE A 86 -12.03 11.72 5.02
CA ILE A 86 -12.18 10.46 5.75
C ILE A 86 -13.08 10.68 6.99
N ILE A 87 -14.26 10.08 6.99
CA ILE A 87 -15.15 10.04 8.15
C ILE A 87 -14.89 8.70 8.87
N ARG A 88 -14.38 8.76 10.12
CA ARG A 88 -14.02 7.55 10.88
C ARG A 88 -15.21 6.88 11.57
N TYR A 89 -16.21 7.66 11.97
CA TYR A 89 -17.37 7.19 12.72
C TYR A 89 -18.62 7.87 12.17
N ASP A 90 -19.51 7.09 11.55
CA ASP A 90 -20.81 7.57 11.07
C ASP A 90 -21.89 7.54 12.16
N GLN A 91 -21.60 6.94 13.33
CA GLN A 91 -22.52 6.88 14.47
C GLN A 91 -21.88 7.42 15.75
N PRO A 92 -22.62 8.22 16.54
CA PRO A 92 -22.23 8.54 17.92
C PRO A 92 -22.05 7.23 18.70
N LEU A 93 -21.05 7.18 19.57
CA LEU A 93 -20.87 6.11 20.56
C LEU A 93 -22.05 6.15 21.54
N GLU A 94 -23.19 5.58 21.18
CA GLU A 94 -24.23 5.28 22.15
C GLU A 94 -23.70 4.18 23.08
N GLN A 95 -23.66 4.54 24.35
CA GLN A 95 -23.04 3.81 25.46
C GLN A 95 -23.52 2.35 25.49
N GLN A 96 -22.65 1.41 25.11
CA GLN A 96 -22.79 0.02 25.53
C GLN A 96 -22.69 -0.01 27.05
N THR A 97 -23.85 -0.09 27.70
CA THR A 97 -23.95 -0.38 29.12
C THR A 97 -23.78 -1.89 29.25
N ASP A 98 -22.70 -2.33 29.89
CA ASP A 98 -22.49 -3.73 30.27
C ASP A 98 -23.67 -4.24 31.10
N GLN A 99 -24.21 -5.41 30.74
CA GLN A 99 -25.02 -6.27 31.61
C GLN A 99 -24.26 -7.55 31.89
#